data_AF-A0A9D3WHC3-F1
#
_entry.id   AF-A0A9D3WHC3-F1
#
_cell.length_a   1.000
_cell.length_b   1.000
_cell.length_c   1.000
_cell.angle_alpha   90.00
_cell.angle_beta   90.00
_cell.angle_gamma   90.00
#
_symmetry.space_group_name_H-M   'P 1'
#
loop_
_entity.id
_entity.type
_entity.pdbx_description
1 polymer ?
#
loop_
_entity_poly.entity_id
_entity_poly.type
_entity_poly.pdbx_seq_one_letter_code
_entity_poly.pdbx_strand_id
1 'polypeptide(L)'
;MKLMSLQTTVYVVHMSPILASQLFLNAKQLGMMTQGYDWITTNMITNFMNSMDPSVFESMQEVVGFKPHIPASKELRKFVIRWRSKNLNENKNLEEMEMNVYGIWSYDMVRAVATAAERIVQSRFKGISGGFQLTNGKLIPKEIEIVNVFKGVRIIGYWNPENGITSIMKEENHTETNSASSSELEGVIWPGGTMNIPKGWSFSGKRLRIGVPVTNQFRELISVAHDPQTNDVSVTGFCVDVFKEAVQSLDYEVHYDFIPFEDANGRMVGSYDDLILQVYHKNYDAVVGDLTIISRRFAYVDFMQPLTDLGIGVVVPKINNIWIFLKPLCGDLWIIATAFLIFTSVVIWFIEHPINEKFQSSPSEQIGMIFWRRANHSPEEYADALRRGSKNGGVSAVINEIPYLKVFLAKYPSDYTMIKLKAITGGFGFVRFLSKTLLTLIFHRFAAMGVDLFVSLQFQLWWHAYFRNDNPSKSTSTVA
;
A
#
# COMPACT_ATOMS: atom_id res chain seq x y z
N MET A 1 -26.29 -9.58 -12.27
CA MET A 1 -26.55 -8.45 -11.34
C MET A 1 -25.39 -8.14 -10.40
N LYS A 2 -25.19 -8.79 -9.22
CA LYS A 2 -24.16 -8.33 -8.24
C LYS A 2 -22.75 -8.12 -8.82
N LEU A 3 -22.25 -9.03 -9.67
CA LEU A 3 -20.94 -8.88 -10.32
C LEU A 3 -20.81 -7.62 -11.20
N MET A 4 -21.90 -7.17 -11.81
CA MET A 4 -21.98 -5.97 -12.67
C MET A 4 -22.02 -4.67 -11.85
N SER A 5 -22.15 -4.76 -10.52
CA SER A 5 -22.06 -3.62 -9.59
C SER A 5 -20.67 -3.49 -8.94
N LEU A 6 -19.73 -4.34 -9.31
CA LEU A 6 -18.32 -4.25 -8.90
C LEU A 6 -17.55 -3.35 -9.87
N GLN A 7 -16.47 -2.73 -9.39
CA GLN A 7 -15.59 -1.87 -10.20
C GLN A 7 -14.46 -2.63 -10.90
N THR A 8 -14.39 -3.96 -10.69
CA THR A 8 -13.39 -4.89 -11.23
C THR A 8 -13.85 -5.49 -12.55
N THR A 9 -13.04 -5.43 -13.60
CA THR A 9 -13.36 -6.04 -14.91
C THR A 9 -12.82 -7.46 -15.04
N VAL A 10 -11.78 -7.81 -14.27
CA VAL A 10 -11.13 -9.13 -14.32
C VAL A 10 -11.79 -10.12 -13.36
N TYR A 11 -12.18 -11.28 -13.88
CA TYR A 11 -12.82 -12.37 -13.13
C TYR A 11 -12.02 -13.67 -13.30
N VAL A 12 -11.51 -14.20 -12.17
CA VAL A 12 -10.84 -15.51 -12.13
C VAL A 12 -11.85 -16.59 -11.76
N VAL A 13 -11.99 -17.61 -12.62
CA VAL A 13 -13.01 -18.66 -12.49
C VAL A 13 -12.37 -20.00 -12.08
N HIS A 14 -12.75 -20.47 -10.89
CA HIS A 14 -12.40 -21.77 -10.35
C HIS A 14 -13.65 -22.48 -9.83
N MET A 15 -14.23 -23.33 -10.69
CA MET A 15 -15.43 -24.13 -10.39
C MET A 15 -15.48 -25.35 -11.33
N SER A 16 -16.45 -26.25 -11.13
CA SER A 16 -16.63 -27.42 -12.00
C SER A 16 -17.09 -27.03 -13.42
N PRO A 17 -16.80 -27.84 -14.45
CA PRO A 17 -17.25 -27.59 -15.84
C PRO A 17 -18.74 -27.30 -15.98
N ILE A 18 -19.61 -28.00 -15.22
CA ILE A 18 -21.07 -27.82 -15.26
C ILE A 18 -21.48 -26.42 -14.78
N LEU A 19 -20.89 -25.95 -13.68
CA LEU A 19 -21.19 -24.61 -13.14
C LEU A 19 -20.54 -23.51 -14.00
N ALA A 20 -19.36 -23.77 -14.57
CA ALA A 20 -18.73 -22.87 -15.53
C ALA A 20 -19.59 -22.72 -16.80
N SER A 21 -20.18 -23.81 -17.30
CA SER A 21 -21.10 -23.78 -18.45
C SER A 21 -22.29 -22.85 -18.17
N GLN A 22 -22.91 -22.98 -17.00
CA GLN A 22 -23.99 -22.09 -16.57
C GLN A 22 -23.51 -20.65 -16.38
N LEU A 23 -22.30 -20.42 -15.85
CA LEU A 23 -21.74 -19.09 -15.67
C LEU A 23 -21.54 -18.36 -17.01
N PHE A 24 -20.86 -18.97 -17.98
CA PHE A 24 -20.50 -18.31 -19.23
C PHE A 24 -21.71 -18.09 -20.17
N LEU A 25 -22.67 -19.02 -20.19
CA LEU A 25 -23.95 -18.81 -20.88
C LEU A 25 -24.71 -17.59 -20.31
N ASN A 26 -24.81 -17.48 -18.99
CA ASN A 26 -25.44 -16.33 -18.33
C ASN A 26 -24.61 -15.03 -18.51
N ALA A 27 -23.28 -15.11 -18.48
CA ALA A 27 -22.41 -13.96 -18.72
C ALA A 27 -22.59 -13.40 -20.15
N LYS A 28 -22.67 -14.27 -21.16
CA LYS A 28 -22.94 -13.88 -22.55
C LYS A 28 -24.32 -13.24 -22.71
N GLN A 29 -25.37 -13.81 -22.10
CA GLN A 29 -26.72 -13.21 -22.08
C GLN A 29 -26.76 -11.85 -21.37
N LEU A 30 -25.94 -11.64 -20.33
CA LEU A 30 -25.85 -10.40 -19.57
C LEU A 30 -24.90 -9.35 -20.18
N GLY A 31 -24.31 -9.60 -21.34
CA GLY A 31 -23.35 -8.68 -21.96
C GLY A 31 -22.02 -8.56 -21.18
N MET A 32 -21.68 -9.55 -20.35
CA MET A 32 -20.40 -9.62 -19.64
C MET A 32 -19.32 -10.38 -20.42
N MET A 33 -19.59 -10.76 -21.67
CA MET A 33 -18.63 -11.34 -22.62
C MET A 33 -18.34 -10.36 -23.78
N THR A 34 -18.22 -9.06 -23.45
CA THR A 34 -17.91 -7.97 -24.38
C THR A 34 -16.80 -7.10 -23.82
N GLN A 35 -16.34 -6.11 -24.60
CA GLN A 35 -15.30 -5.16 -24.20
C GLN A 35 -15.56 -4.55 -22.81
N GLY A 36 -14.53 -4.55 -21.96
CA GLY A 36 -14.61 -4.12 -20.56
C GLY A 36 -14.86 -5.24 -19.54
N TYR A 37 -14.79 -6.50 -19.95
CA TYR A 37 -14.84 -7.68 -19.08
C TYR A 37 -13.74 -8.67 -19.46
N ASP A 38 -13.01 -9.20 -18.48
CA ASP A 38 -11.82 -10.02 -18.70
C ASP A 38 -11.94 -11.32 -17.89
N TRP A 39 -11.71 -12.48 -18.52
CA TRP A 39 -12.02 -13.77 -17.93
C TRP A 39 -10.82 -14.72 -17.93
N ILE A 40 -10.50 -15.28 -16.77
CA ILE A 40 -9.34 -16.16 -16.56
C ILE A 40 -9.81 -17.49 -15.95
N THR A 41 -9.70 -18.60 -16.68
CA THR A 41 -10.13 -19.93 -16.22
C THR A 41 -8.97 -20.81 -15.73
N THR A 42 -9.19 -21.44 -14.58
CA THR A 42 -8.27 -22.48 -14.07
C THR A 42 -8.42 -23.80 -14.82
N ASN A 43 -7.42 -24.69 -14.66
CA ASN A 43 -7.36 -26.01 -15.34
C ASN A 43 -8.58 -26.92 -15.12
N MET A 44 -9.30 -26.76 -14.00
CA MET A 44 -10.62 -27.35 -13.75
C MET A 44 -11.63 -27.16 -14.90
N ILE A 45 -11.47 -26.09 -15.68
CA ILE A 45 -12.34 -25.70 -16.79
C ILE A 45 -11.58 -25.90 -18.11
N THR A 46 -10.35 -25.38 -18.22
CA THR A 46 -9.52 -25.44 -19.43
C THR A 46 -9.29 -26.87 -19.94
N ASN A 47 -9.15 -27.85 -19.04
CA ASN A 47 -8.96 -29.26 -19.40
C ASN A 47 -10.20 -29.93 -20.05
N PHE A 48 -11.35 -29.25 -20.07
CA PHE A 48 -12.62 -29.77 -20.60
C PHE A 48 -13.19 -28.93 -21.74
N MET A 49 -12.59 -27.80 -22.12
CA MET A 49 -13.14 -26.89 -23.14
C MET A 49 -13.48 -27.60 -24.47
N ASN A 50 -12.58 -28.48 -24.95
CA ASN A 50 -12.78 -29.26 -26.18
C ASN A 50 -13.88 -30.35 -26.07
N SER A 51 -14.42 -30.61 -24.88
CA SER A 51 -15.50 -31.58 -24.63
C SER A 51 -16.70 -30.97 -23.90
N MET A 52 -16.84 -29.64 -23.94
CA MET A 52 -18.07 -28.93 -23.59
C MET A 52 -19.04 -28.94 -24.78
N ASP A 53 -20.32 -28.65 -24.51
CA ASP A 53 -21.30 -28.36 -25.55
C ASP A 53 -20.81 -27.18 -26.43
N PRO A 54 -20.96 -27.23 -27.77
CA PRO A 54 -20.50 -26.16 -28.66
C PRO A 54 -21.05 -24.76 -28.30
N SER A 55 -22.30 -24.66 -27.84
CA SER A 55 -22.89 -23.38 -27.42
C SER A 55 -22.25 -22.81 -26.14
N VAL A 56 -21.75 -23.70 -25.26
CA VAL A 56 -20.96 -23.32 -24.08
C VAL A 56 -19.57 -22.86 -24.51
N PHE A 57 -18.90 -23.59 -25.42
CA PHE A 57 -17.58 -23.18 -25.93
C PHE A 57 -17.64 -21.83 -26.69
N GLU A 58 -18.71 -21.60 -27.47
CA GLU A 58 -19.02 -20.30 -28.06
C GLU A 58 -19.39 -19.22 -27.02
N SER A 59 -19.81 -19.59 -25.81
CA SER A 59 -20.03 -18.64 -24.72
C SER A 59 -18.72 -18.19 -24.04
N MET A 60 -17.63 -18.90 -24.31
CA MET A 60 -16.31 -18.73 -23.71
C MET A 60 -15.28 -18.13 -24.68
N GLN A 61 -15.71 -17.46 -25.76
CA GLN A 61 -14.77 -16.74 -26.62
C GLN A 61 -14.03 -15.65 -25.83
N GLU A 62 -12.77 -15.45 -26.21
CA GLU A 62 -11.83 -14.44 -25.71
C GLU A 62 -11.47 -14.60 -24.21
N VAL A 63 -11.85 -15.73 -23.61
CA VAL A 63 -11.39 -16.20 -22.29
C VAL A 63 -9.92 -16.62 -22.37
N VAL A 64 -9.15 -16.32 -21.32
CA VAL A 64 -7.79 -16.84 -21.10
C VAL A 64 -7.86 -18.03 -20.15
N GLY A 65 -7.09 -19.09 -20.40
CA GLY A 65 -7.09 -20.31 -19.59
C GLY A 65 -5.69 -20.87 -19.33
N PHE A 66 -5.57 -21.66 -18.28
CA PHE A 66 -4.36 -22.42 -17.97
C PHE A 66 -4.64 -23.93 -17.99
N LYS A 67 -3.78 -24.73 -18.61
CA LYS A 67 -3.84 -26.21 -18.56
C LYS A 67 -2.41 -26.82 -18.48
N PRO A 68 -2.21 -28.01 -17.89
CA PRO A 68 -0.90 -28.66 -17.89
C PRO A 68 -0.41 -28.98 -19.30
N HIS A 69 0.86 -28.73 -19.60
CA HIS A 69 1.47 -29.22 -20.84
C HIS A 69 1.65 -30.74 -20.79
N ILE A 70 1.47 -31.40 -21.93
CA ILE A 70 1.86 -32.81 -22.14
C ILE A 70 2.76 -32.89 -23.39
N PRO A 71 4.06 -33.16 -23.23
CA PRO A 71 4.98 -33.30 -24.36
C PRO A 71 4.58 -34.41 -25.34
N ALA A 72 4.65 -34.12 -26.64
CA ALA A 72 4.25 -35.04 -27.69
C ALA A 72 5.23 -36.23 -27.81
N SER A 73 4.83 -37.41 -27.33
CA SER A 73 5.63 -38.64 -27.42
C SER A 73 5.07 -39.66 -28.43
N LYS A 74 5.93 -40.55 -28.94
CA LYS A 74 5.52 -41.69 -29.79
C LYS A 74 4.59 -42.64 -29.02
N GLU A 75 4.81 -42.72 -27.71
CA GLU A 75 4.07 -43.53 -26.74
C GLU A 75 2.66 -42.96 -26.52
N LEU A 76 2.53 -41.64 -26.38
CA LEU A 76 1.25 -40.94 -26.30
C LEU A 76 0.45 -41.09 -27.58
N ARG A 77 1.06 -40.87 -28.76
CA ARG A 77 0.38 -41.07 -30.06
C ARG A 77 -0.14 -42.51 -30.19
N LYS A 78 0.68 -43.52 -29.86
CA LYS A 78 0.25 -44.94 -29.82
C LYS A 78 -0.85 -45.21 -28.80
N PHE A 79 -0.87 -44.53 -27.66
CA PHE A 79 -1.91 -44.67 -26.64
C PHE A 79 -3.24 -44.06 -27.08
N VAL A 80 -3.23 -42.81 -27.57
CA VAL A 80 -4.42 -42.12 -28.11
C VAL A 80 -5.07 -42.92 -29.24
N ILE A 81 -4.28 -43.46 -30.19
CA ILE A 81 -4.79 -44.28 -31.29
C ILE A 81 -5.47 -45.56 -30.76
N ARG A 82 -4.84 -46.29 -29.82
CA ARG A 82 -5.43 -47.49 -29.22
C ARG A 82 -6.68 -47.19 -28.39
N TRP A 83 -6.73 -46.05 -27.72
CA TRP A 83 -7.88 -45.59 -26.94
C TRP A 83 -9.07 -45.30 -27.86
N ARG A 84 -8.89 -44.45 -28.88
CA ARG A 84 -9.92 -44.16 -29.89
C ARG A 84 -10.41 -45.45 -30.56
N SER A 85 -9.50 -46.32 -31.01
CA SER A 85 -9.83 -47.57 -31.69
C SER A 85 -10.63 -48.58 -30.85
N LYS A 86 -10.58 -48.51 -29.51
CA LYS A 86 -11.46 -49.32 -28.65
C LYS A 86 -12.82 -48.68 -28.50
N ASN A 87 -12.87 -47.41 -28.10
CA ASN A 87 -14.12 -46.74 -27.76
C ASN A 87 -15.05 -46.59 -28.98
N LEU A 88 -14.51 -46.37 -30.19
CA LEU A 88 -15.27 -46.33 -31.44
C LEU A 88 -15.98 -47.65 -31.79
N ASN A 89 -15.41 -48.80 -31.38
CA ASN A 89 -16.02 -50.12 -31.60
C ASN A 89 -17.15 -50.40 -30.59
N GLU A 90 -17.12 -49.76 -29.41
CA GLU A 90 -18.10 -49.97 -28.34
C GLU A 90 -19.26 -48.95 -28.39
N ASN A 91 -19.03 -47.73 -28.91
CA ASN A 91 -20.05 -46.69 -29.03
C ASN A 91 -19.88 -45.84 -30.31
N LYS A 92 -20.80 -46.00 -31.26
CA LYS A 92 -20.79 -45.29 -32.56
C LYS A 92 -21.06 -43.78 -32.49
N ASN A 93 -21.41 -43.24 -31.31
CA ASN A 93 -21.77 -41.82 -31.13
C ASN A 93 -20.66 -41.01 -30.43
N LEU A 94 -19.41 -41.49 -30.41
CA LEU A 94 -18.28 -40.89 -29.66
C LEU A 94 -17.08 -40.54 -30.55
N GLU A 95 -17.31 -40.02 -31.76
CA GLU A 95 -16.22 -39.70 -32.70
C GLU A 95 -15.29 -38.56 -32.22
N GLU A 96 -15.79 -37.65 -31.37
CA GLU A 96 -15.07 -36.41 -30.98
C GLU A 96 -14.60 -36.36 -29.51
N MET A 97 -14.69 -37.44 -28.72
CA MET A 97 -14.23 -37.39 -27.33
C MET A 97 -12.69 -37.36 -27.22
N GLU A 98 -12.10 -36.17 -27.28
CA GLU A 98 -10.69 -35.95 -27.00
C GLU A 98 -10.33 -36.38 -25.56
N MET A 99 -9.27 -37.17 -25.44
CA MET A 99 -8.80 -37.65 -24.14
C MET A 99 -8.09 -36.53 -23.38
N ASN A 100 -8.73 -36.03 -22.33
CA ASN A 100 -8.18 -34.96 -21.51
C ASN A 100 -6.93 -35.38 -20.70
N VAL A 101 -6.24 -34.36 -20.16
CA VAL A 101 -5.05 -34.50 -19.31
C VAL A 101 -5.27 -35.50 -18.17
N TYR A 102 -6.45 -35.47 -17.53
CA TYR A 102 -6.77 -36.34 -16.41
C TYR A 102 -6.79 -37.82 -16.81
N GLY A 103 -7.32 -38.18 -17.97
CA GLY A 103 -7.30 -39.57 -18.46
C GLY A 103 -5.88 -40.11 -18.68
N ILE A 104 -4.99 -39.28 -19.22
CA ILE A 104 -3.57 -39.64 -19.42
C ILE A 104 -2.86 -39.79 -18.06
N TRP A 105 -3.09 -38.87 -17.13
CA TRP A 105 -2.56 -38.94 -15.77
C TRP A 105 -3.12 -40.12 -14.97
N SER A 106 -4.38 -40.50 -15.14
CA SER A 106 -4.97 -41.70 -14.53
C SER A 106 -4.32 -42.98 -15.06
N TYR A 107 -4.04 -43.07 -16.37
CA TYR A 107 -3.29 -44.19 -16.92
C TYR A 107 -1.87 -44.30 -16.33
N ASP A 108 -1.15 -43.18 -16.26
CA ASP A 108 0.19 -43.16 -15.66
C ASP A 108 0.16 -43.45 -14.16
N MET A 109 -0.85 -42.97 -13.42
CA MET A 109 -1.03 -43.30 -11.99
C MET A 109 -1.28 -44.79 -11.76
N VAL A 110 -2.14 -45.44 -12.55
CA VAL A 110 -2.36 -46.90 -12.46
C VAL A 110 -1.07 -47.66 -12.79
N ARG A 111 -0.33 -47.21 -13.80
CA ARG A 111 0.97 -47.77 -14.17
C ARG A 111 2.02 -47.55 -13.07
N ALA A 112 1.98 -46.44 -12.35
CA ALA A 112 2.82 -46.17 -11.19
C ALA A 112 2.56 -47.18 -10.06
N VAL A 113 1.28 -47.39 -9.71
CA VAL A 113 0.86 -48.33 -8.66
C VAL A 113 1.27 -49.75 -9.00
N ALA A 114 1.03 -50.20 -10.24
CA ALA A 114 1.47 -51.52 -10.70
C ALA A 114 3.00 -51.69 -10.62
N THR A 115 3.77 -50.70 -11.14
CA THR A 115 5.24 -50.74 -11.09
C THR A 115 5.77 -50.73 -9.65
N ALA A 116 5.12 -50.00 -8.74
CA ALA A 116 5.51 -49.94 -7.33
C ALA A 116 5.24 -51.27 -6.61
N ALA A 117 4.12 -51.94 -6.91
CA ALA A 117 3.79 -53.26 -6.39
C ALA A 117 4.75 -54.35 -6.90
N GLU A 118 5.19 -54.27 -8.17
CA GLU A 118 6.16 -55.20 -8.75
C GLU A 118 7.60 -55.01 -8.22
N ARG A 119 8.01 -53.77 -7.88
CA ARG A 119 9.43 -53.42 -7.75
C ARG A 119 9.90 -52.78 -6.45
N ILE A 120 8.98 -52.45 -5.54
CA ILE A 120 9.27 -51.89 -4.20
C ILE A 120 10.23 -50.67 -4.24
N VAL A 121 9.63 -49.47 -4.27
CA VAL A 121 10.31 -48.15 -4.22
C VAL A 121 11.03 -47.71 -5.51
N GLN A 122 10.24 -47.25 -6.49
CA GLN A 122 10.65 -46.16 -7.39
C GLN A 122 9.52 -45.12 -7.50
N SER A 123 9.70 -43.96 -6.89
CA SER A 123 8.75 -42.83 -6.88
C SER A 123 8.80 -41.94 -8.13
N ARG A 124 9.70 -42.26 -9.07
CA ARG A 124 9.98 -41.54 -10.30
C ARG A 124 10.09 -42.53 -11.47
N PHE A 125 9.27 -42.37 -12.50
CA PHE A 125 9.30 -43.21 -13.71
C PHE A 125 8.94 -42.39 -14.96
N LYS A 126 9.14 -42.97 -16.16
CA LYS A 126 8.73 -42.35 -17.42
C LYS A 126 7.34 -42.85 -17.83
N GLY A 127 6.34 -42.01 -17.58
CA GLY A 127 4.96 -42.17 -18.03
C GLY A 127 4.77 -41.81 -19.50
N ILE A 128 3.54 -41.93 -19.96
CA ILE A 128 3.07 -41.47 -21.28
C ILE A 128 3.03 -39.94 -21.33
N SER A 129 2.71 -39.29 -20.20
CA SER A 129 2.77 -37.84 -19.99
C SER A 129 4.19 -37.28 -19.75
N GLY A 130 5.24 -38.12 -19.84
CA GLY A 130 6.62 -37.71 -19.67
C GLY A 130 7.23 -38.20 -18.35
N GLY A 131 8.01 -37.35 -17.68
CA GLY A 131 8.64 -37.69 -16.40
C GLY A 131 7.65 -37.55 -15.24
N PHE A 132 7.17 -38.68 -14.71
CA PHE A 132 6.26 -38.69 -13.56
C PHE A 132 7.06 -38.64 -12.25
N GLN A 133 6.70 -37.71 -11.38
CA GLN A 133 7.28 -37.53 -10.05
C GLN A 133 6.21 -36.92 -9.12
N LEU A 134 6.06 -37.47 -7.92
CA LEU A 134 5.17 -36.92 -6.89
C LEU A 134 5.98 -36.11 -5.87
N THR A 135 5.55 -34.88 -5.62
CA THR A 135 6.06 -34.03 -4.55
C THR A 135 4.97 -33.91 -3.49
N ASN A 136 5.23 -34.36 -2.26
CA ASN A 136 4.27 -34.38 -1.16
C ASN A 136 2.91 -35.01 -1.52
N GLY A 137 2.95 -36.12 -2.27
CA GLY A 137 1.76 -36.85 -2.74
C GLY A 137 1.01 -36.21 -3.91
N LYS A 138 1.45 -35.05 -4.42
CA LYS A 138 0.84 -34.36 -5.57
C LYS A 138 1.69 -34.49 -6.82
N LEU A 139 1.05 -34.71 -7.97
CA LEU A 139 1.69 -34.54 -9.27
C LEU A 139 1.73 -33.04 -9.58
N ILE A 140 2.94 -32.50 -9.74
CA ILE A 140 3.15 -31.12 -10.17
C ILE A 140 3.53 -31.16 -11.66
N PRO A 141 2.76 -30.54 -12.57
CA PRO A 141 3.19 -30.44 -13.96
C PRO A 141 4.44 -29.58 -14.05
N LYS A 142 5.43 -30.02 -14.83
CA LYS A 142 6.65 -29.24 -15.08
C LYS A 142 6.33 -27.88 -15.73
N GLU A 143 5.37 -27.87 -16.63
CA GLU A 143 5.05 -26.75 -17.50
C GLU A 143 3.53 -26.63 -17.67
N ILE A 144 3.06 -25.40 -17.86
CA ILE A 144 1.64 -25.05 -18.01
C ILE A 144 1.48 -24.31 -19.35
N GLU A 145 0.59 -24.78 -20.21
CA GLU A 145 0.14 -24.05 -21.39
C GLU A 145 -0.80 -22.92 -20.96
N ILE A 146 -0.48 -21.70 -21.38
CA ILE A 146 -1.38 -20.54 -21.34
C ILE A 146 -2.13 -20.52 -22.67
N VAL A 147 -3.46 -20.52 -22.61
CA VAL A 147 -4.33 -20.57 -23.79
C VAL A 147 -5.29 -19.38 -23.82
N ASN A 148 -5.76 -19.04 -25.01
CA ASN A 148 -6.78 -18.03 -25.26
C ASN A 148 -7.81 -18.60 -26.25
N VAL A 149 -9.09 -18.47 -25.93
CA VAL A 149 -10.17 -19.06 -26.73
C VAL A 149 -10.52 -18.11 -27.87
N PHE A 150 -10.16 -18.44 -29.10
CA PHE A 150 -10.52 -17.64 -30.28
C PHE A 150 -10.66 -18.55 -31.49
N LYS A 151 -11.90 -18.80 -31.93
CA LYS A 151 -12.23 -19.76 -33.00
C LYS A 151 -11.68 -21.18 -32.77
N GLY A 152 -11.44 -21.54 -31.52
CA GLY A 152 -10.68 -22.71 -31.09
C GLY A 152 -9.86 -22.38 -29.82
N VAL A 153 -9.05 -23.32 -29.34
CA VAL A 153 -8.14 -23.09 -28.21
C VAL A 153 -6.74 -22.79 -28.76
N ARG A 154 -6.34 -21.52 -28.77
CA ARG A 154 -5.00 -21.06 -29.18
C ARG A 154 -4.05 -21.14 -27.98
N ILE A 155 -2.84 -21.66 -28.17
CA ILE A 155 -1.77 -21.56 -27.16
C ILE A 155 -1.05 -20.23 -27.38
N ILE A 156 -0.94 -19.40 -26.34
CA ILE A 156 -0.34 -18.05 -26.41
C ILE A 156 1.01 -17.95 -25.68
N GLY A 157 1.38 -18.99 -24.93
CA GLY A 157 2.66 -19.10 -24.25
C GLY A 157 2.70 -20.27 -23.27
N TYR A 158 3.85 -20.44 -22.64
CA TYR A 158 4.12 -21.48 -21.65
C TYR A 158 4.56 -20.83 -20.34
N TRP A 159 4.28 -21.48 -19.21
CA TRP A 159 4.84 -21.12 -17.91
C TRP A 159 5.58 -22.31 -17.29
N ASN A 160 6.78 -22.09 -16.78
CA ASN A 160 7.48 -23.04 -15.91
C ASN A 160 8.18 -22.34 -14.73
N PRO A 161 8.46 -23.04 -13.61
CA PRO A 161 8.96 -22.40 -12.39
C PRO A 161 10.36 -21.77 -12.50
N GLU A 162 11.13 -22.16 -13.52
CA GLU A 162 12.53 -21.76 -13.69
C GLU A 162 12.69 -20.52 -14.58
N ASN A 163 11.84 -20.38 -15.61
CA ASN A 163 11.97 -19.34 -16.64
C ASN A 163 10.80 -18.32 -16.64
N GLY A 164 9.75 -18.54 -15.84
CA GLY A 164 8.56 -17.70 -15.86
C GLY A 164 7.69 -17.98 -17.09
N ILE A 165 7.21 -16.92 -17.76
CA ILE A 165 6.36 -17.02 -18.96
C ILE A 165 7.23 -16.89 -20.22
N THR A 166 7.10 -17.82 -21.16
CA THR A 166 7.86 -17.85 -22.42
C THR A 166 6.95 -18.05 -23.65
N SER A 167 7.34 -17.48 -24.79
CA SER A 167 6.62 -17.61 -26.06
C SER A 167 6.91 -18.94 -26.78
N ILE A 168 8.17 -19.37 -26.77
CA ILE A 168 8.68 -20.49 -27.57
C ILE A 168 9.10 -21.65 -26.65
N MET A 169 8.66 -22.86 -26.97
CA MET A 169 9.27 -24.09 -26.42
C MET A 169 10.71 -24.19 -26.89
N LYS A 170 11.68 -24.03 -25.97
CA LYS A 170 13.05 -24.50 -26.19
C LYS A 170 13.05 -26.02 -26.04
N GLU A 171 12.88 -26.76 -27.14
CA GLU A 171 13.06 -28.21 -27.09
C GLU A 171 14.48 -28.56 -26.63
N GLU A 172 14.59 -29.35 -25.56
CA GLU A 172 15.88 -29.87 -25.07
C GLU A 172 16.44 -30.95 -26.03
N ASN A 173 16.86 -30.60 -27.25
CA ASN A 173 17.76 -31.42 -28.07
C ASN A 173 18.41 -30.63 -29.22
N HIS A 174 19.73 -30.73 -29.30
CA HIS A 174 20.62 -30.31 -30.41
C HIS A 174 20.70 -28.80 -30.73
N THR A 175 21.91 -28.27 -30.47
CA THR A 175 22.65 -27.30 -31.30
C THR A 175 21.91 -26.65 -32.48
N GLU A 176 21.70 -25.34 -32.42
CA GLU A 176 22.60 -24.42 -33.13
C GLU A 176 22.44 -22.92 -32.81
N THR A 177 23.50 -22.18 -33.16
CA THR A 177 23.59 -20.79 -33.67
C THR A 177 22.51 -19.76 -33.29
N ASN A 178 22.97 -18.65 -32.67
CA ASN A 178 22.18 -17.45 -32.42
C ASN A 178 21.55 -16.88 -33.71
N SER A 179 20.21 -16.82 -33.76
CA SER A 179 19.47 -15.92 -34.64
C SER A 179 18.51 -15.08 -33.80
N ALA A 180 18.67 -13.76 -33.84
CA ALA A 180 17.96 -12.83 -32.97
C ALA A 180 16.67 -12.30 -33.65
N SER A 181 15.61 -13.09 -33.60
CA SER A 181 14.23 -12.58 -33.70
C SER A 181 13.64 -12.46 -32.28
N SER A 182 12.94 -11.36 -31.99
CA SER A 182 12.37 -11.13 -30.65
C SER A 182 11.30 -12.18 -30.33
N SER A 183 11.48 -12.89 -29.21
CA SER A 183 10.58 -13.97 -28.77
C SER A 183 9.34 -13.39 -28.06
N GLU A 184 8.59 -12.55 -28.76
CA GLU A 184 7.36 -11.92 -28.26
C GLU A 184 6.26 -12.97 -28.09
N LEU A 185 5.47 -12.83 -27.02
CA LEU A 185 4.30 -13.69 -26.75
C LEU A 185 3.21 -13.43 -27.79
N GLU A 186 2.44 -14.45 -28.15
CA GLU A 186 1.30 -14.24 -29.05
C GLU A 186 0.28 -13.30 -28.38
N GLY A 187 -0.07 -12.22 -29.08
CA GLY A 187 -1.00 -11.21 -28.57
C GLY A 187 -2.34 -11.81 -28.13
N VAL A 188 -2.66 -11.63 -26.85
CA VAL A 188 -3.91 -12.10 -26.22
C VAL A 188 -5.08 -11.30 -26.77
N ILE A 189 -6.14 -11.99 -27.20
CA ILE A 189 -7.37 -11.37 -27.66
C ILE A 189 -8.37 -11.39 -26.49
N TRP A 190 -8.76 -10.20 -26.03
CA TRP A 190 -9.68 -9.98 -24.92
C TRP A 190 -11.10 -9.71 -25.42
N PRO A 191 -12.14 -9.95 -24.60
CA PRO A 191 -13.53 -9.86 -25.02
C PRO A 191 -13.87 -8.58 -25.79
N GLY A 192 -14.48 -8.74 -26.97
CA GLY A 192 -14.70 -7.64 -27.92
C GLY A 192 -13.55 -7.41 -28.91
N GLY A 193 -12.69 -8.40 -29.16
CA GLY A 193 -11.68 -8.38 -30.23
C GLY A 193 -10.44 -7.53 -29.98
N THR A 194 -10.20 -7.04 -28.76
CA THR A 194 -9.09 -6.10 -28.49
C THR A 194 -7.83 -6.81 -28.01
N MET A 195 -6.67 -6.46 -28.59
CA MET A 195 -5.35 -6.90 -28.11
C MET A 195 -4.73 -5.99 -27.04
N ASN A 196 -5.39 -4.86 -26.72
CA ASN A 196 -4.95 -3.96 -25.66
C ASN A 196 -5.04 -4.69 -24.30
N ILE A 197 -3.95 -4.64 -23.52
CA ILE A 197 -3.92 -5.21 -22.17
C ILE A 197 -5.02 -4.53 -21.33
N PRO A 198 -5.96 -5.28 -20.73
CA PRO A 198 -7.04 -4.69 -19.97
C PRO A 198 -6.54 -3.91 -18.76
N LYS A 199 -6.99 -2.66 -18.64
CA LYS A 199 -6.97 -1.95 -17.37
C LYS A 199 -8.03 -2.64 -16.50
N GLY A 200 -7.60 -3.44 -15.52
CA GLY A 200 -8.43 -4.45 -14.82
C GLY A 200 -9.56 -3.93 -13.90
N TRP A 201 -9.99 -2.70 -14.13
CA TRP A 201 -11.03 -1.96 -13.44
C TRP A 201 -11.63 -0.98 -14.48
N SER A 202 -12.90 -0.63 -14.32
CA SER A 202 -13.54 0.36 -15.21
C SER A 202 -14.31 1.36 -14.38
N PHE A 203 -13.88 2.63 -14.43
CA PHE A 203 -14.58 3.73 -13.76
C PHE A 203 -15.66 4.29 -14.68
N SER A 204 -16.89 3.84 -14.45
CA SER A 204 -18.12 4.34 -15.05
C SER A 204 -18.48 5.76 -14.55
N GLY A 205 -17.59 6.73 -14.81
CA GLY A 205 -17.72 8.15 -14.47
C GLY A 205 -17.77 8.49 -12.98
N LYS A 206 -17.63 7.50 -12.08
CA LYS A 206 -17.88 7.69 -10.66
C LYS A 206 -16.70 8.36 -9.93
N ARG A 207 -16.85 9.67 -9.70
CA ARG A 207 -15.97 10.48 -8.84
C ARG A 207 -15.95 9.96 -7.40
N LEU A 208 -14.78 10.00 -6.76
CA LEU A 208 -14.60 9.65 -5.33
C LEU A 208 -14.90 10.85 -4.42
N ARG A 209 -15.72 10.64 -3.39
CA ARG A 209 -16.00 11.66 -2.37
C ARG A 209 -14.97 11.57 -1.25
N ILE A 210 -14.04 12.52 -1.21
CA ILE A 210 -12.96 12.58 -0.23
C ILE A 210 -13.32 13.57 0.86
N GLY A 211 -13.61 13.08 2.08
CA GLY A 211 -13.90 13.95 3.21
C GLY A 211 -12.64 14.69 3.70
N VAL A 212 -12.81 15.93 4.16
CA VAL A 212 -11.70 16.81 4.58
C VAL A 212 -12.08 17.52 5.90
N PRO A 213 -11.24 17.48 6.97
CA PRO A 213 -11.48 18.25 8.20
C PRO A 213 -11.25 19.74 7.97
N VAL A 214 -12.11 20.59 8.55
CA VAL A 214 -11.98 22.06 8.48
C VAL A 214 -11.36 22.59 9.76
N THR A 215 -10.06 22.89 9.69
CA THR A 215 -9.25 23.39 10.82
C THR A 215 -8.45 24.61 10.39
N ASN A 216 -8.34 25.58 11.30
CA ASN A 216 -7.54 26.80 11.13
C ASN A 216 -6.24 26.77 11.97
N GLN A 217 -5.93 25.65 12.64
CA GLN A 217 -4.82 25.57 13.61
C GLN A 217 -3.45 25.45 12.93
N PHE A 218 -3.36 24.64 11.86
CA PHE A 218 -2.14 24.34 11.12
C PHE A 218 -2.44 24.28 9.62
N ARG A 219 -2.68 25.45 9.01
CA ARG A 219 -3.03 25.60 7.58
C ARG A 219 -1.97 25.02 6.64
N GLU A 220 -0.74 24.90 7.13
CA GLU A 220 0.40 24.28 6.47
C GLU A 220 0.19 22.76 6.24
N LEU A 221 -0.50 22.08 7.16
CA LEU A 221 -0.84 20.65 7.06
C LEU A 221 -2.11 20.44 6.24
N ILE A 222 -3.14 21.24 6.51
CA ILE A 222 -4.41 21.23 5.80
C ILE A 222 -5.14 22.57 5.93
N SER A 223 -5.67 23.08 4.83
CA SER A 223 -6.49 24.29 4.79
C SER A 223 -7.60 24.14 3.76
N VAL A 224 -8.79 24.65 4.10
CA VAL A 224 -9.95 24.78 3.21
C VAL A 224 -10.24 26.27 3.04
N ALA A 225 -10.42 26.72 1.80
CA ALA A 225 -10.80 28.09 1.49
C ALA A 225 -11.86 28.10 0.37
N HIS A 226 -12.93 28.86 0.61
CA HIS A 226 -14.05 29.01 -0.31
C HIS A 226 -13.86 30.23 -1.20
N ASP A 227 -14.11 30.08 -2.51
CA ASP A 227 -14.15 31.23 -3.42
C ASP A 227 -15.38 32.12 -3.10
N PRO A 228 -15.22 33.42 -2.79
CA PRO A 228 -16.34 34.29 -2.43
C PRO A 228 -17.32 34.62 -3.55
N GLN A 229 -17.05 34.22 -4.80
CA GLN A 229 -17.89 34.48 -5.98
C GLN A 229 -18.53 33.21 -6.54
N THR A 230 -17.80 32.08 -6.58
CA THR A 230 -18.33 30.81 -7.11
C THR A 230 -18.79 29.82 -6.02
N ASN A 231 -18.37 30.01 -4.77
CA ASN A 231 -18.48 29.03 -3.69
C ASN A 231 -17.76 27.69 -4.02
N ASP A 232 -16.75 27.71 -4.89
CA ASP A 232 -15.88 26.56 -5.12
C ASP A 232 -14.98 26.32 -3.89
N VAL A 233 -14.80 25.04 -3.56
CA VAL A 233 -13.95 24.61 -2.44
C VAL A 233 -12.52 24.39 -2.94
N SER A 234 -11.61 25.28 -2.55
CA SER A 234 -10.17 25.06 -2.69
C SER A 234 -9.60 24.36 -1.45
N VAL A 235 -8.79 23.32 -1.66
CA VAL A 235 -8.17 22.54 -0.56
C VAL A 235 -6.67 22.38 -0.82
N THR A 236 -5.88 22.74 0.18
CA THR A 236 -4.41 22.86 0.10
C THR A 236 -3.73 22.36 1.39
N GLY A 237 -2.41 22.15 1.34
CA GLY A 237 -1.59 21.77 2.50
C GLY A 237 -0.99 20.37 2.35
N PHE A 238 0.04 20.08 3.13
CA PHE A 238 0.88 18.88 2.98
C PHE A 238 0.08 17.57 2.81
N CYS A 239 -0.95 17.34 3.64
CA CYS A 239 -1.76 16.13 3.58
C CYS A 239 -2.56 16.00 2.26
N VAL A 240 -2.90 17.12 1.64
CA VAL A 240 -3.72 17.16 0.42
C VAL A 240 -2.85 17.06 -0.82
N ASP A 241 -1.67 17.66 -0.79
CA ASP A 241 -0.73 17.63 -1.91
C ASP A 241 -0.07 16.24 -2.04
N VAL A 242 0.26 15.57 -0.94
CA VAL A 242 0.68 14.16 -0.94
C VAL A 242 -0.41 13.21 -1.49
N PHE A 243 -1.69 13.52 -1.28
CA PHE A 243 -2.79 12.76 -1.90
C PHE A 243 -2.87 13.01 -3.42
N LYS A 244 -2.74 14.26 -3.87
CA LYS A 244 -2.72 14.63 -5.30
C LYS A 244 -1.59 13.90 -6.04
N GLU A 245 -0.36 13.97 -5.53
CA GLU A 245 0.82 13.28 -6.07
C GLU A 245 0.60 11.76 -6.19
N ALA A 246 0.11 11.13 -5.12
CA ALA A 246 -0.16 9.69 -5.15
C ALA A 246 -1.23 9.29 -6.17
N VAL A 247 -2.23 10.14 -6.42
CA VAL A 247 -3.23 9.92 -7.49
C VAL A 247 -2.65 10.18 -8.88
N GLN A 248 -1.80 11.20 -9.05
CA GLN A 248 -1.11 11.48 -10.32
C GLN A 248 -0.07 10.39 -10.67
N SER A 249 0.47 9.68 -9.69
CA SER A 249 1.38 8.54 -9.88
C SER A 249 0.72 7.25 -10.40
N LEU A 250 -0.60 7.27 -10.62
CA LEU A 250 -1.35 6.14 -11.15
C LEU A 250 -1.32 6.15 -12.69
N ASP A 251 -1.24 4.96 -13.30
CA ASP A 251 -1.27 4.74 -14.75
C ASP A 251 -2.66 5.02 -15.40
N TYR A 252 -3.50 5.80 -14.69
CA TYR A 252 -4.90 6.02 -14.96
C TYR A 252 -5.51 7.21 -14.21
N GLU A 253 -6.50 7.83 -14.84
CA GLU A 253 -7.23 8.98 -14.33
C GLU A 253 -8.26 8.57 -13.25
N VAL A 254 -8.01 8.96 -12.01
CA VAL A 254 -8.99 8.85 -10.91
C VAL A 254 -9.63 10.21 -10.69
N HIS A 255 -10.93 10.31 -10.97
CA HIS A 255 -11.71 11.49 -10.66
C HIS A 255 -12.11 11.50 -9.18
N TYR A 256 -11.95 12.63 -8.49
CA TYR A 256 -12.31 12.81 -7.09
C TYR A 256 -12.77 14.24 -6.79
N ASP A 257 -13.52 14.38 -5.71
CA ASP A 257 -14.03 15.63 -5.16
C ASP A 257 -13.64 15.72 -3.68
N PHE A 258 -13.02 16.83 -3.27
CA PHE A 258 -12.85 17.13 -1.85
C PHE A 258 -14.14 17.72 -1.29
N ILE A 259 -14.62 17.16 -0.18
CA ILE A 259 -15.84 17.59 0.50
C ILE A 259 -15.46 17.97 1.93
N PRO A 260 -15.49 19.28 2.27
CA PRO A 260 -15.28 19.72 3.64
C PRO A 260 -16.33 19.17 4.58
N PHE A 261 -15.91 18.83 5.79
CA PHE A 261 -16.80 18.37 6.85
C PHE A 261 -17.26 19.54 7.72
N GLU A 262 -17.99 20.49 7.12
CA GLU A 262 -18.36 21.78 7.74
C GLU A 262 -19.87 22.08 7.76
N ASP A 263 -20.27 22.97 8.66
CA ASP A 263 -21.61 23.50 8.80
C ASP A 263 -21.86 24.70 7.86
N ALA A 264 -23.08 25.23 7.89
CA ALA A 264 -23.46 26.42 7.11
C ALA A 264 -22.69 27.72 7.49
N ASN A 265 -21.76 27.66 8.46
CA ASN A 265 -20.91 28.76 8.90
C ASN A 265 -19.41 28.50 8.60
N GLY A 266 -19.06 27.44 7.87
CA GLY A 266 -17.68 27.05 7.57
C GLY A 266 -16.92 26.47 8.77
N ARG A 267 -17.62 25.81 9.72
CA ARG A 267 -17.04 25.23 10.95
C ARG A 267 -17.22 23.72 10.97
N MET A 268 -16.22 22.98 11.44
CA MET A 268 -16.22 21.51 11.43
C MET A 268 -17.44 20.89 12.15
N VAL A 269 -18.14 19.95 11.50
CA VAL A 269 -19.37 19.29 12.01
C VAL A 269 -19.05 18.23 13.07
N GLY A 270 -18.62 18.67 14.25
CA GLY A 270 -18.23 17.78 15.34
C GLY A 270 -16.75 17.42 15.29
N SER A 271 -16.41 16.14 15.44
CA SER A 271 -15.04 15.70 15.68
C SER A 271 -14.43 14.88 14.53
N TYR A 272 -13.12 14.65 14.63
CA TYR A 272 -12.39 13.70 13.78
C TYR A 272 -12.94 12.27 13.85
N ASP A 273 -13.53 11.84 14.99
CA ASP A 273 -14.13 10.51 15.07
C ASP A 273 -15.44 10.47 14.25
N ASP A 274 -16.23 11.54 14.27
CA ASP A 274 -17.47 11.66 13.49
C ASP A 274 -17.21 11.73 11.97
N LEU A 275 -16.15 12.43 11.57
CA LEU A 275 -15.66 12.49 10.19
C LEU A 275 -15.24 11.11 9.68
N ILE A 276 -14.47 10.37 10.48
CA ILE A 276 -14.02 9.02 10.13
C ILE A 276 -15.21 8.04 10.10
N LEU A 277 -16.21 8.24 10.96
CA LEU A 277 -17.45 7.47 10.94
C LEU A 277 -18.28 7.70 9.65
N GLN A 278 -18.19 8.87 8.99
CA GLN A 278 -18.81 9.09 7.68
C GLN A 278 -18.28 8.15 6.59
N VAL A 279 -17.04 7.65 6.72
CA VAL A 279 -16.47 6.63 5.80
C VAL A 279 -17.12 5.27 6.06
N TYR A 280 -17.33 4.90 7.32
CA TYR A 280 -18.05 3.68 7.69
C TYR A 280 -19.50 3.69 7.19
N HIS A 281 -20.18 4.84 7.30
CA HIS A 281 -21.52 5.04 6.74
C HIS A 281 -21.54 5.19 5.20
N LYS A 282 -20.38 5.23 4.53
CA LYS A 282 -20.23 5.40 3.07
C LYS A 282 -20.75 6.74 2.54
N ASN A 283 -20.82 7.76 3.41
CA ASN A 283 -21.05 9.15 3.01
C ASN A 283 -19.80 9.74 2.36
N TYR A 284 -18.62 9.38 2.87
CA TYR A 284 -17.34 9.54 2.18
C TYR A 284 -16.77 8.19 1.72
N ASP A 285 -15.92 8.24 0.71
CA ASP A 285 -15.24 7.08 0.13
C ASP A 285 -13.84 6.89 0.72
N ALA A 286 -13.21 8.00 1.13
CA ALA A 286 -11.99 8.11 1.94
C ALA A 286 -11.99 9.46 2.70
N VAL A 287 -11.07 9.66 3.64
CA VAL A 287 -10.80 10.98 4.26
C VAL A 287 -9.30 11.30 4.20
N VAL A 288 -8.99 12.56 3.89
CA VAL A 288 -7.64 13.11 3.76
C VAL A 288 -7.45 14.25 4.77
N GLY A 289 -6.35 14.24 5.53
CA GLY A 289 -6.02 15.29 6.50
C GLY A 289 -5.07 14.83 7.61
N ASP A 290 -5.00 15.64 8.66
CA ASP A 290 -4.20 15.47 9.90
C ASP A 290 -4.79 14.42 10.86
N LEU A 291 -5.16 13.25 10.30
CA LEU A 291 -5.87 12.18 11.01
C LEU A 291 -4.92 11.31 11.83
N THR A 292 -4.84 11.54 13.15
CA THR A 292 -4.06 10.67 14.06
C THR A 292 -4.50 9.20 13.97
N ILE A 293 -3.55 8.30 13.71
CA ILE A 293 -3.78 6.85 13.69
C ILE A 293 -3.89 6.34 15.14
N ILE A 294 -5.06 5.81 15.50
CA ILE A 294 -5.41 5.37 16.88
C ILE A 294 -6.13 4.01 16.81
N SER A 295 -5.74 3.06 17.66
CA SER A 295 -6.25 1.67 17.69
C SER A 295 -7.78 1.54 17.68
N ARG A 296 -8.50 2.42 18.39
CA ARG A 296 -9.98 2.42 18.45
C ARG A 296 -10.65 2.68 17.10
N ARG A 297 -10.00 3.40 16.17
CA ARG A 297 -10.55 3.77 14.86
C ARG A 297 -10.52 2.59 13.87
N PHE A 298 -9.61 1.63 14.05
CA PHE A 298 -9.51 0.41 13.22
C PHE A 298 -10.72 -0.52 13.32
N ALA A 299 -11.64 -0.31 14.28
CA ALA A 299 -12.86 -1.10 14.38
C ALA A 299 -13.89 -0.80 13.27
N TYR A 300 -13.73 0.29 12.53
CA TYR A 300 -14.69 0.73 11.49
C TYR A 300 -14.04 1.26 10.19
N VAL A 301 -12.72 1.52 10.16
CA VAL A 301 -11.98 1.94 8.97
C VAL A 301 -10.56 1.33 8.92
N ASP A 302 -9.96 1.31 7.73
CA ASP A 302 -8.51 1.07 7.59
C ASP A 302 -7.76 2.40 7.40
N PHE A 303 -6.54 2.46 7.95
CA PHE A 303 -5.58 3.55 7.73
C PHE A 303 -4.51 3.16 6.72
N MET A 304 -3.96 4.16 6.01
CA MET A 304 -2.68 4.03 5.31
C MET A 304 -1.51 3.90 6.29
N GLN A 305 -0.33 3.55 5.77
CA GLN A 305 0.93 3.72 6.48
C GLN A 305 1.11 5.21 6.87
N PRO A 306 1.66 5.52 8.07
CA PRO A 306 1.89 6.89 8.50
C PRO A 306 2.64 7.76 7.49
N LEU A 307 2.15 8.99 7.34
CA LEU A 307 2.69 10.04 6.46
C LEU A 307 3.74 10.91 7.17
N THR A 308 3.93 10.72 8.47
CA THR A 308 4.71 11.61 9.36
C THR A 308 5.40 10.86 10.49
N ASP A 309 6.38 11.50 11.15
CA ASP A 309 6.96 11.04 12.42
C ASP A 309 5.89 10.56 13.42
N LEU A 310 6.17 9.43 14.08
CA LEU A 310 5.29 8.81 15.07
C LEU A 310 5.44 9.45 16.45
N GLY A 311 4.32 9.71 17.12
CA GLY A 311 4.29 10.05 18.54
C GLY A 311 4.33 11.54 18.90
N ILE A 312 4.64 11.78 20.17
CA ILE A 312 4.50 13.07 20.84
C ILE A 312 5.89 13.64 21.17
N GLY A 313 6.04 14.96 21.07
CA GLY A 313 7.21 15.69 21.55
C GLY A 313 6.86 16.65 22.68
N VAL A 314 7.90 17.22 23.27
CA VAL A 314 7.82 18.36 24.19
C VAL A 314 8.67 19.48 23.62
N VAL A 315 8.09 20.65 23.39
CA VAL A 315 8.82 21.87 23.04
C VAL A 315 9.06 22.72 24.29
N VAL A 316 10.29 23.19 24.44
CA VAL A 316 10.75 24.06 25.54
C VAL A 316 11.59 25.22 24.99
N PRO A 317 11.67 26.38 25.69
CA PRO A 317 12.57 27.46 25.33
C PRO A 317 14.04 27.03 25.37
N LYS A 318 14.85 27.51 24.43
CA LYS A 318 16.31 27.34 24.46
C LYS A 318 16.93 28.23 25.52
N ILE A 319 17.63 27.62 26.47
CA ILE A 319 18.38 28.34 27.51
C ILE A 319 19.72 28.82 26.92
N ASN A 320 19.67 29.87 26.10
CA ASN A 320 20.85 30.52 25.52
C ASN A 320 21.57 31.36 26.60
N ASN A 321 22.25 30.70 27.52
CA ASN A 321 23.07 31.34 28.55
C ASN A 321 24.47 30.71 28.60
N ILE A 322 25.49 31.49 28.24
CA ILE A 322 26.90 31.06 28.20
C ILE A 322 27.38 30.58 29.59
N TRP A 323 26.83 31.13 30.66
CA TRP A 323 27.16 30.76 32.04
C TRP A 323 26.58 29.42 32.50
N ILE A 324 25.90 28.66 31.63
CA ILE A 324 25.33 27.35 31.99
C ILE A 324 26.40 26.32 32.43
N PHE A 325 27.68 26.54 32.08
CA PHE A 325 28.80 25.72 32.57
C PHE A 325 29.10 25.90 34.07
N LEU A 326 28.67 27.02 34.69
CA LEU A 326 28.79 27.22 36.14
C LEU A 326 27.72 26.45 36.93
N LYS A 327 26.58 26.16 36.29
CA LYS A 327 25.38 25.58 36.91
C LYS A 327 25.54 24.16 37.51
N PRO A 328 26.47 23.27 37.05
CA PRO A 328 26.71 21.97 37.68
C PRO A 328 27.45 22.04 39.02
N LEU A 329 28.15 23.16 39.31
CA LEU A 329 28.78 23.36 40.61
C LEU A 329 27.74 23.92 41.58
N CYS A 330 27.36 23.13 42.59
CA CYS A 330 26.53 23.60 43.70
C CYS A 330 27.12 24.85 44.35
N GLY A 331 26.27 25.68 44.97
CA GLY A 331 26.73 26.79 45.82
C GLY A 331 27.74 26.31 46.87
N ASP A 332 27.47 25.17 47.50
CA ASP A 332 28.39 24.54 48.46
C ASP A 332 29.68 24.03 47.80
N LEU A 333 29.68 23.67 46.51
CA LEU A 333 30.89 23.24 45.79
C LEU A 333 31.73 24.44 45.33
N TRP A 334 31.10 25.57 44.96
CA TRP A 334 31.79 26.85 44.81
C TRP A 334 32.35 27.32 46.15
N ILE A 335 31.57 27.24 47.24
CA ILE A 335 32.05 27.56 48.58
C ILE A 335 33.18 26.61 49.00
N ILE A 336 33.16 25.31 48.67
CA ILE A 336 34.26 24.39 48.94
C ILE A 336 35.48 24.68 48.06
N ALA A 337 35.32 24.93 46.76
CA ALA A 337 36.44 25.25 45.86
C ALA A 337 37.08 26.60 46.23
N THR A 338 36.26 27.62 46.50
CA THR A 338 36.69 28.90 47.05
C THR A 338 37.24 28.74 48.46
N ALA A 339 36.71 27.84 49.31
CA ALA A 339 37.29 27.53 50.62
C ALA A 339 38.56 26.68 50.53
N PHE A 340 38.84 26.01 49.41
CA PHE A 340 40.09 25.27 49.17
C PHE A 340 41.17 26.18 48.56
N LEU A 341 40.77 27.12 47.70
CA LEU A 341 41.61 28.24 47.25
C LEU A 341 41.89 29.22 48.40
N ILE A 342 40.89 29.52 49.23
CA ILE A 342 41.08 30.22 50.51
C ILE A 342 41.92 29.33 51.42
N PHE A 343 41.68 28.03 51.60
CA PHE A 343 42.52 27.17 52.46
C PHE A 343 43.98 27.14 52.02
N THR A 344 44.29 27.07 50.73
CA THR A 344 45.68 27.18 50.24
C THR A 344 46.23 28.60 50.46
N SER A 345 45.41 29.63 50.22
CA SER A 345 45.74 31.03 50.56
C SER A 345 45.82 31.29 52.07
N VAL A 346 45.22 30.45 52.90
CA VAL A 346 45.13 30.45 54.38
C VAL A 346 46.11 29.46 54.98
N VAL A 347 46.76 28.62 54.19
CA VAL A 347 48.06 27.99 54.51
C VAL A 347 49.17 29.00 54.28
N ILE A 348 49.12 29.73 53.15
CA ILE A 348 49.97 30.91 52.92
C ILE A 348 49.74 31.96 54.01
N TRP A 349 48.50 32.25 54.37
CA TRP A 349 48.13 33.16 55.47
C TRP A 349 48.00 32.48 56.84
N PHE A 350 48.39 31.20 57.01
CA PHE A 350 48.69 30.65 58.35
C PHE A 350 50.07 31.11 58.82
N ILE A 351 50.84 31.71 57.91
CA ILE A 351 52.00 32.56 58.19
C ILE A 351 51.55 33.98 58.63
N GLU A 352 50.25 34.33 58.49
CA GLU A 352 49.76 35.74 58.42
C GLU A 352 48.33 35.98 59.02
N HIS A 353 47.89 35.09 59.91
CA HIS A 353 46.59 34.87 60.61
C HIS A 353 45.89 36.10 61.29
N PRO A 354 44.60 36.08 61.78
CA PRO A 354 43.34 35.30 61.51
C PRO A 354 42.14 36.26 61.05
N ILE A 355 40.78 36.05 61.02
CA ILE A 355 39.73 35.29 61.78
C ILE A 355 38.40 35.08 60.94
N ASN A 356 37.61 34.03 61.27
CA ASN A 356 36.15 33.68 61.17
C ASN A 356 35.01 34.75 60.86
N GLU A 357 33.70 34.50 60.55
CA GLU A 357 32.78 33.30 60.45
C GLU A 357 31.38 33.57 59.74
N LYS A 358 30.64 32.51 59.30
CA LYS A 358 29.15 32.25 59.24
C LYS A 358 28.23 32.31 57.96
N PHE A 359 27.57 31.14 57.70
CA PHE A 359 26.13 30.86 57.33
C PHE A 359 25.54 31.32 55.96
N GLN A 360 24.49 30.71 55.35
CA GLN A 360 23.90 29.33 55.29
C GLN A 360 22.94 29.24 54.04
N SER A 361 22.31 28.09 53.71
CA SER A 361 21.77 27.80 52.34
C SER A 361 20.33 27.24 52.17
N SER A 362 19.80 27.36 50.94
CA SER A 362 18.75 26.53 50.28
C SER A 362 17.28 26.63 50.78
N PRO A 363 16.26 26.01 50.11
CA PRO A 363 16.02 25.75 48.67
C PRO A 363 14.66 26.33 48.15
N SER A 364 14.48 26.49 46.83
CA SER A 364 13.12 26.73 46.24
C SER A 364 12.93 26.30 44.77
N GLU A 365 13.09 25.01 44.48
CA GLU A 365 12.54 24.38 43.26
C GLU A 365 11.57 23.24 43.61
N GLN A 366 10.26 23.47 43.54
CA GLN A 366 9.28 22.43 43.19
C GLN A 366 7.88 22.97 42.86
N ILE A 367 7.10 22.13 42.15
CA ILE A 367 5.70 22.29 41.71
C ILE A 367 5.47 23.41 40.68
N GLY A 368 5.34 22.99 39.42
CA GLY A 368 4.93 23.81 38.28
C GLY A 368 4.23 22.99 37.19
N MET A 369 3.56 21.90 37.55
CA MET A 369 2.81 21.02 36.64
C MET A 369 1.39 20.80 37.17
N ILE A 370 0.41 21.54 36.64
CA ILE A 370 -1.01 21.17 36.70
C ILE A 370 -1.81 21.95 35.63
N PHE A 371 -2.54 21.21 34.79
CA PHE A 371 -3.56 21.63 33.81
C PHE A 371 -3.35 22.90 32.94
N TRP A 372 -2.81 22.73 31.73
CA TRP A 372 -3.26 23.52 30.57
C TRP A 372 -4.37 22.74 29.83
N ARG A 373 -5.64 23.09 30.07
CA ARG A 373 -6.80 22.34 29.55
C ARG A 373 -7.25 22.85 28.17
N ARG A 374 -6.81 22.13 27.13
CA ARG A 374 -7.52 21.91 25.85
C ARG A 374 -8.37 23.09 25.33
N ALA A 375 -7.70 24.12 24.81
CA ALA A 375 -8.25 24.98 23.76
C ALA A 375 -7.49 24.72 22.44
N ASN A 376 -8.06 25.18 21.33
CA ASN A 376 -7.48 25.04 19.99
C ASN A 376 -6.47 26.18 19.79
N HIS A 377 -5.21 25.85 19.56
CA HIS A 377 -4.10 26.81 19.60
C HIS A 377 -3.26 26.76 18.33
N SER A 378 -2.95 27.93 17.77
CA SER A 378 -2.03 28.06 16.64
C SER A 378 -0.56 28.08 17.12
N PRO A 379 0.43 27.96 16.21
CA PRO A 379 1.85 28.12 16.54
C PRO A 379 2.18 29.44 17.25
N GLU A 380 1.47 30.51 16.93
CA GLU A 380 1.70 31.85 17.48
C GLU A 380 1.26 31.93 18.96
N GLU A 381 0.16 31.27 19.31
CA GLU A 381 -0.31 31.15 20.70
C GLU A 381 0.60 30.26 21.55
N TYR A 382 1.20 29.21 20.97
CA TYR A 382 2.27 28.46 21.65
C TYR A 382 3.48 29.35 21.97
N ALA A 383 3.88 30.24 21.06
CA ALA A 383 5.02 31.12 21.27
C ALA A 383 4.76 32.13 22.38
N ASP A 384 3.57 32.77 22.42
CA ASP A 384 3.15 33.64 23.52
C ASP A 384 3.12 32.89 24.86
N ALA A 385 2.43 31.74 24.92
CA ALA A 385 2.31 30.98 26.16
C ALA A 385 3.68 30.55 26.72
N LEU A 386 4.61 30.13 25.85
CA LEU A 386 5.98 29.78 26.24
C LEU A 386 6.84 31.00 26.60
N ARG A 387 6.61 32.17 25.98
CA ARG A 387 7.32 33.43 26.29
C ARG A 387 6.89 34.04 27.62
N ARG A 388 5.59 33.99 27.94
CA ARG A 388 5.10 34.41 29.26
C ARG A 388 5.60 33.48 30.37
N GLY A 389 5.65 32.17 30.11
CA GLY A 389 6.16 31.17 31.05
C GLY A 389 5.26 30.98 32.28
N SER A 390 5.49 29.90 33.03
CA SER A 390 4.61 29.50 34.15
C SER A 390 4.42 30.55 35.24
N LYS A 391 5.42 31.40 35.49
CA LYS A 391 5.34 32.47 36.51
C LYS A 391 4.43 33.65 36.11
N ASN A 392 4.13 33.84 34.82
CA ASN A 392 3.29 34.94 34.31
C ASN A 392 2.04 34.41 33.59
N GLY A 393 1.46 33.30 34.07
CA GLY A 393 0.25 32.70 33.50
C GLY A 393 0.43 32.07 32.10
N GLY A 394 1.66 31.85 31.66
CA GLY A 394 2.02 31.04 30.50
C GLY A 394 2.35 29.59 30.88
N VAL A 395 3.14 28.91 30.06
CA VAL A 395 3.55 27.51 30.25
C VAL A 395 5.06 27.34 30.16
N SER A 396 5.63 26.40 30.91
CA SER A 396 7.07 26.07 30.83
C SER A 396 7.41 25.20 29.61
N ALA A 397 6.42 24.50 29.06
CA ALA A 397 6.58 23.53 27.98
C ALA A 397 5.24 23.31 27.24
N VAL A 398 5.30 22.96 25.96
CA VAL A 398 4.14 22.53 25.16
C VAL A 398 4.32 21.08 24.74
N ILE A 399 3.28 20.25 24.91
CA ILE A 399 3.27 18.83 24.58
C ILE A 399 2.23 18.60 23.47
N ASN A 400 2.65 18.13 22.30
CA ASN A 400 1.77 17.82 21.17
C ASN A 400 2.42 16.78 20.23
N GLU A 401 1.70 16.29 19.23
CA GLU A 401 2.23 15.37 18.22
C GLU A 401 3.39 16.02 17.43
N ILE A 402 4.40 15.22 17.08
CA ILE A 402 5.63 15.70 16.44
C ILE A 402 5.40 16.53 15.17
N PRO A 403 4.41 16.26 14.28
CA PRO A 403 4.17 17.07 13.09
C PRO A 403 3.79 18.52 13.40
N TYR A 404 2.93 18.76 14.39
CA TYR A 404 2.53 20.10 14.84
C TYR A 404 3.71 20.85 15.48
N LEU A 405 4.49 20.15 16.31
CA LEU A 405 5.69 20.72 16.94
C LEU A 405 6.78 21.03 15.91
N LYS A 406 6.90 20.24 14.85
CA LYS A 406 7.74 20.56 13.69
C LYS A 406 7.29 21.89 13.07
N VAL A 407 6.04 22.06 12.66
CA VAL A 407 5.54 23.33 12.06
C VAL A 407 5.81 24.54 12.97
N PHE A 408 5.66 24.38 14.29
CA PHE A 408 6.03 25.41 15.27
C PHE A 408 7.54 25.75 15.25
N LEU A 409 8.42 24.73 15.28
CA LEU A 409 9.87 24.92 15.26
C LEU A 409 10.38 25.51 13.94
N ALA A 410 9.65 25.34 12.83
CA ALA A 410 9.96 25.98 11.55
C ALA A 410 9.79 27.51 11.61
N LYS A 411 8.75 27.97 12.32
CA LYS A 411 8.49 29.41 12.57
C LYS A 411 9.43 30.02 13.62
N TYR A 412 9.86 29.23 14.61
CA TYR A 412 10.67 29.71 15.74
C TYR A 412 11.95 28.87 15.99
N PRO A 413 12.84 28.70 15.00
CA PRO A 413 13.96 27.75 15.08
C PRO A 413 15.04 28.18 16.07
N SER A 414 15.23 29.49 16.31
CA SER A 414 16.25 30.03 17.21
C SER A 414 15.84 29.97 18.69
N ASP A 415 14.54 30.10 18.98
CA ASP A 415 14.00 30.36 20.31
C ASP A 415 13.72 29.09 21.12
N TYR A 416 13.42 27.97 20.43
CA TYR A 416 12.92 26.75 21.07
C TYR A 416 13.65 25.49 20.59
N THR A 417 13.48 24.40 21.35
CA THR A 417 13.97 23.06 21.01
C THR A 417 12.92 22.01 21.37
N MET A 418 12.98 20.84 20.72
CA MET A 418 12.05 19.73 20.94
C MET A 418 12.77 18.49 21.47
N ILE A 419 12.21 17.93 22.53
CA ILE A 419 12.54 16.61 23.07
C ILE A 419 11.50 15.63 22.55
N LYS A 420 11.90 14.61 21.78
CA LYS A 420 10.98 13.54 21.35
C LYS A 420 10.67 12.63 22.54
N LEU A 421 9.39 12.34 22.79
CA LEU A 421 8.98 11.30 23.73
C LEU A 421 8.86 9.95 23.02
N LYS A 422 8.64 8.87 23.80
CA LYS A 422 8.39 7.54 23.25
C LYS A 422 7.12 7.54 22.40
N ALA A 423 7.17 6.89 21.24
CA ALA A 423 6.03 6.82 20.33
C ALA A 423 4.82 6.11 20.98
N ILE A 424 3.70 6.82 21.08
CA ILE A 424 2.41 6.34 21.61
C ILE A 424 1.21 6.63 20.69
N THR A 425 1.43 7.35 19.58
CA THR A 425 0.45 7.56 18.51
C THR A 425 1.06 7.14 17.17
N GLY A 426 0.21 6.73 16.22
CA GLY A 426 0.67 6.19 14.94
C GLY A 426 0.99 7.25 13.87
N GLY A 427 1.18 8.53 14.22
CA GLY A 427 1.32 9.62 13.24
C GLY A 427 0.00 9.93 12.50
N PHE A 428 0.06 10.72 11.43
CA PHE A 428 -1.10 10.95 10.56
C PHE A 428 -1.19 9.90 9.44
N GLY A 429 -2.40 9.53 9.03
CA GLY A 429 -2.60 8.69 7.83
C GLY A 429 -4.02 8.75 7.26
N PHE A 430 -4.15 8.62 5.94
CA PHE A 430 -5.44 8.67 5.26
C PHE A 430 -6.31 7.45 5.57
N VAL A 431 -7.62 7.63 5.50
CA VAL A 431 -8.65 6.67 5.95
C VAL A 431 -9.44 6.12 4.77
N ARG A 432 -9.73 4.80 4.75
CA ARG A 432 -10.60 4.15 3.74
C ARG A 432 -11.67 3.23 4.35
N PHE A 433 -12.71 2.96 3.56
CA PHE A 433 -13.65 1.86 3.81
C PHE A 433 -13.06 0.51 3.35
N LEU A 434 -13.12 -0.52 4.21
CA LEU A 434 -12.43 -1.83 4.04
C LEU A 434 -12.59 -2.48 2.65
N SER A 435 -13.78 -2.38 2.05
CA SER A 435 -14.15 -3.14 0.84
C SER A 435 -13.81 -2.46 -0.51
N LYS A 436 -13.10 -1.32 -0.52
CA LYS A 436 -12.77 -0.61 -1.78
C LYS A 436 -11.37 -0.94 -2.30
N THR A 437 -11.33 -1.70 -3.41
CA THR A 437 -10.10 -2.17 -4.09
C THR A 437 -9.26 -1.05 -4.72
N LEU A 438 -9.88 0.02 -5.23
CA LEU A 438 -9.13 1.16 -5.79
C LEU A 438 -8.23 1.83 -4.75
N LEU A 439 -8.77 2.08 -3.55
CA LEU A 439 -7.97 2.64 -2.46
C LEU A 439 -6.86 1.65 -2.06
N THR A 440 -7.08 0.34 -2.13
CA THR A 440 -5.99 -0.65 -1.95
C THR A 440 -4.85 -0.45 -2.95
N LEU A 441 -5.11 -0.07 -4.21
CA LEU A 441 -4.04 0.22 -5.19
C LEU A 441 -3.28 1.51 -4.88
N ILE A 442 -3.98 2.57 -4.45
CA ILE A 442 -3.34 3.81 -3.95
C ILE A 442 -2.45 3.48 -2.74
N PHE A 443 -2.97 2.71 -1.77
CA PHE A 443 -2.23 2.25 -0.59
C PHE A 443 -1.01 1.39 -0.98
N HIS A 444 -1.12 0.55 -2.02
CA HIS A 444 -0.01 -0.30 -2.49
C HIS A 444 1.05 0.49 -3.27
N ARG A 445 0.66 1.54 -4.01
CA ARG A 445 1.62 2.49 -4.62
C ARG A 445 2.33 3.32 -3.54
N PHE A 446 1.64 3.81 -2.51
CA PHE A 446 2.28 4.41 -1.34
C PHE A 446 3.33 3.49 -0.71
N ALA A 447 2.99 2.22 -0.45
CA ALA A 447 3.94 1.24 0.08
C ALA A 447 5.13 0.99 -0.87
N ALA A 448 4.89 0.90 -2.18
CA ALA A 448 5.92 0.70 -3.20
C ALA A 448 6.84 1.91 -3.42
N MET A 449 6.42 3.13 -3.05
CA MET A 449 7.22 4.36 -3.14
C MET A 449 8.37 4.42 -2.11
N GLY A 450 8.51 3.45 -1.20
CA GLY A 450 9.60 3.43 -0.22
C GLY A 450 9.46 4.56 0.81
N VAL A 451 8.36 4.51 1.57
CA VAL A 451 7.83 5.59 2.43
C VAL A 451 8.91 6.27 3.31
N ASP A 452 9.80 5.50 3.92
CA ASP A 452 10.84 6.03 4.82
C ASP A 452 11.83 7.00 4.15
N LEU A 453 12.05 6.87 2.83
CA LEU A 453 12.90 7.80 2.08
C LEU A 453 12.08 8.78 1.23
N PHE A 454 11.09 8.34 0.45
CA PHE A 454 10.37 9.25 -0.45
C PHE A 454 9.49 10.25 0.30
N VAL A 455 8.70 9.81 1.29
CA VAL A 455 7.83 10.73 2.06
C VAL A 455 8.67 11.59 3.01
N SER A 456 9.76 11.06 3.56
CA SER A 456 10.74 11.84 4.32
C SER A 456 11.42 12.92 3.46
N LEU A 457 11.83 12.58 2.23
CA LEU A 457 12.43 13.53 1.29
C LEU A 457 11.41 14.56 0.80
N GLN A 458 10.18 14.16 0.47
CA GLN A 458 9.11 15.09 0.11
C GLN A 458 8.77 16.02 1.27
N PHE A 459 8.67 15.52 2.51
CA PHE A 459 8.53 16.36 3.69
C PHE A 459 9.71 17.33 3.83
N GLN A 460 10.96 16.89 3.65
CA GLN A 460 12.16 17.75 3.71
C GLN A 460 12.19 18.81 2.59
N LEU A 461 11.83 18.44 1.35
CA LEU A 461 11.82 19.32 0.19
C LEU A 461 10.70 20.35 0.27
N TRP A 462 9.47 19.91 0.59
CA TRP A 462 8.32 20.78 0.84
C TRP A 462 8.61 21.75 2.01
N TRP A 463 9.17 21.25 3.11
CA TRP A 463 9.61 22.06 4.25
C TRP A 463 10.66 23.10 3.86
N HIS A 464 11.66 22.72 3.07
CA HIS A 464 12.68 23.65 2.59
C HIS A 464 12.18 24.62 1.52
N ALA A 465 11.16 24.27 0.73
CA ALA A 465 10.52 25.20 -0.20
C ALA A 465 9.63 26.21 0.55
N TYR A 466 8.80 25.72 1.47
CA TYR A 466 7.80 26.52 2.19
C TYR A 466 8.44 27.49 3.20
N PHE A 467 9.41 27.03 4.00
CA PHE A 467 10.03 27.84 5.07
C PHE A 467 11.37 28.51 4.68
N ARG A 468 11.75 28.51 3.39
CA ARG A 468 12.93 29.26 2.90
C ARG A 468 12.59 30.33 1.86
N ASN A 469 11.42 30.25 1.22
CA ASN A 469 11.01 31.19 0.17
C ASN A 469 10.16 32.36 0.71
N ASP A 470 10.68 33.10 1.70
CA ASP A 470 10.15 34.42 2.07
C ASP A 470 10.50 35.47 0.98
N ASN A 471 9.89 35.33 -0.21
CA ASN A 471 9.75 36.36 -1.24
C ASN A 471 8.82 35.88 -2.38
N PRO A 472 7.49 36.05 -2.28
CA PRO A 472 6.54 35.67 -3.34
C PRO A 472 6.51 36.65 -4.53
N SER A 473 7.63 37.33 -4.84
CA SER A 473 7.67 38.43 -5.81
C SER A 473 8.99 38.55 -6.58
N LYS A 474 9.45 37.46 -7.24
CA LYS A 474 10.32 37.47 -8.44
C LYS A 474 10.61 36.07 -9.00
N SER A 475 9.82 35.61 -9.97
CA SER A 475 10.18 34.46 -10.84
C SER A 475 9.44 34.39 -12.20
N THR A 476 8.75 35.46 -12.62
CA THR A 476 8.12 35.56 -13.95
C THR A 476 9.01 36.23 -14.99
N SER A 477 10.11 35.57 -15.41
CA SER A 477 10.83 35.90 -16.65
C SER A 477 11.95 34.90 -16.97
N THR A 478 12.04 34.44 -18.23
CA THR A 478 13.08 33.52 -18.79
C THR A 478 13.16 32.14 -18.12
N VAL A 479 13.52 31.06 -18.84
CA VAL A 479 14.18 30.92 -20.16
C VAL A 479 13.21 30.32 -21.21
N ALA A 480 13.53 30.49 -22.49
CA ALA A 480 12.78 29.98 -23.65
C ALA A 480 13.33 28.65 -24.18
#